data_AF-A0A953UL52-F1
#
_entry.id   AF-A0A953UL52-F1
#
_cell.length_a   1.000
_cell.length_b   1.000
_cell.length_c   1.000
_cell.angle_alpha   90.00
_cell.angle_beta   90.00
_cell.angle_gamma   90.00
#
_symmetry.space_group_name_H-M   'P 1'
#
loop_
_entity.id
_entity.type
_entity.pdbx_description
1 polymer ?
#
loop_
_entity_poly.entity_id
_entity_poly.type
_entity_poly.pdbx_seq_one_letter_code
_entity_poly.pdbx_strand_id
1 'polypeptide(L)'
;TFQNGRTLLSLVIAKKQDGEALDGANLLPALSQSGIPMYTAGARGFQVAAFESRGFLVYTVSDLSQTDNLGVLAALAPSLQNFLNQMVA
;
A
#
# COMPACT_ATOMS: atom_id res chain seq x y z
N THR A 1 7.10 -8.06 -8.07
CA THR A 1 8.21 -7.10 -7.91
C THR A 1 8.64 -6.58 -9.26
N PHE A 2 8.85 -5.27 -9.36
CA PHE A 2 9.26 -4.53 -10.54
C PHE A 2 10.64 -3.92 -10.27
N GLN A 3 11.51 -3.91 -11.28
CA GLN A 3 12.83 -3.29 -11.21
C GLN A 3 13.05 -2.45 -12.46
N ASN A 4 13.58 -1.23 -12.30
CA ASN A 4 14.06 -0.41 -13.40
C ASN A 4 15.43 0.16 -13.03
N GLY A 5 16.49 -0.40 -13.62
CA GLY A 5 17.86 -0.09 -13.25
C GLY A 5 18.13 -0.49 -11.79
N ARG A 6 18.32 0.50 -10.92
CA ARG A 6 18.62 0.29 -9.49
C ARG A 6 17.39 0.34 -8.59
N THR A 7 16.28 0.89 -9.07
CA THR A 7 15.06 1.11 -8.28
C THR A 7 14.25 -0.19 -8.16
N LEU A 8 13.87 -0.53 -6.94
CA LEU A 8 13.04 -1.66 -6.59
C LEU A 8 11.65 -1.18 -6.20
N LEU A 9 10.61 -1.81 -6.74
CA LEU A 9 9.23 -1.63 -6.30
C LEU A 9 8.54 -2.99 -6.16
N SER A 10 8.10 -3.34 -4.95
CA SER A 10 7.35 -4.57 -4.70
C SER A 10 5.93 -4.25 -4.27
N LEU A 11 4.95 -4.78 -5.00
CA LEU A 11 3.55 -4.83 -4.56
C LEU A 11 3.36 -6.12 -3.75
N VAL A 12 2.86 -5.97 -2.53
CA VAL A 12 2.51 -7.07 -1.63
C VAL A 12 1.02 -6.99 -1.35
N ILE A 13 0.31 -8.11 -1.50
CA ILE A 13 -1.10 -8.25 -1.18
C ILE A 13 -1.21 -9.41 -0.20
N ALA A 14 -1.58 -9.12 1.04
CA ALA A 14 -1.72 -10.11 2.10
C ALA A 14 -3.21 -10.29 2.44
N LYS A 15 -3.66 -11.53 2.60
CA LYS A 15 -5.02 -11.81 3.08
C LYS A 15 -5.09 -11.45 4.56
N LYS A 16 -6.11 -10.69 4.94
CA LYS A 16 -6.37 -10.32 6.33
C LYS A 16 -6.78 -11.55 7.16
N GLN A 17 -6.28 -11.61 8.38
CA GLN A 17 -6.86 -12.43 9.44
C GLN A 17 -8.05 -11.72 10.08
N ASP A 18 -8.86 -12.47 10.84
CA ASP A 18 -10.02 -11.91 11.55
C ASP A 18 -9.58 -10.82 12.53
N GLY A 19 -10.17 -9.63 12.38
CA GLY A 19 -9.85 -8.46 13.21
C GLY A 19 -8.54 -7.75 12.85
N GLU A 20 -7.78 -8.23 11.85
CA GLU A 20 -6.58 -7.55 11.38
C GLU A 20 -6.95 -6.25 10.67
N ALA A 21 -6.20 -5.18 10.90
CA ALA A 21 -6.36 -3.88 10.25
C ALA A 21 -5.02 -3.14 10.23
N LEU A 22 -4.87 -2.17 9.33
CA LEU A 22 -3.74 -1.25 9.41
C LEU A 22 -3.89 -0.36 10.64
N ASP A 23 -2.92 -0.43 11.55
CA ASP A 23 -2.94 0.34 12.79
C ASP A 23 -2.64 1.83 12.52
N GLY A 24 -3.69 2.63 12.41
CA GLY A 24 -3.60 4.08 12.22
C GLY A 24 -3.00 4.84 13.40
N ALA A 25 -2.77 4.22 14.56
CA ALA A 25 -2.09 4.87 15.68
C ALA A 25 -0.56 4.88 15.49
N ASN A 26 -0.02 3.90 14.76
CA ASN A 26 1.42 3.73 14.54
C ASN A 26 1.84 4.04 13.10
N LEU A 27 0.88 4.22 12.19
CA LEU A 27 1.13 4.56 10.81
C LEU A 27 0.74 6.00 10.52
N LEU A 28 1.58 6.73 9.77
CA LEU A 28 1.29 8.11 9.41
C LEU A 28 0.19 8.15 8.35
N PRO A 29 -0.99 8.76 8.64
CA PRO A 29 -2.04 8.92 7.65
C PRO A 29 -1.52 9.77 6.49
N ALA A 30 -1.75 9.28 5.28
CA ALA A 30 -1.37 9.96 4.06
C ALA A 30 -2.63 10.47 3.35
N LEU A 31 -2.67 11.77 3.10
CA LEU A 31 -3.70 12.38 2.26
C LEU A 31 -3.48 11.90 0.81
N SER A 32 -4.31 10.95 0.37
CA SER A 32 -4.32 10.51 -1.02
C SER A 32 -5.50 11.14 -1.76
N GLN A 33 -5.27 11.55 -3.01
CA GLN A 33 -6.34 12.08 -3.87
C GLN A 33 -7.36 10.99 -4.27
N SER A 34 -7.08 9.71 -3.97
CA SER A 34 -7.94 8.59 -4.33
C SER A 34 -9.19 8.44 -3.45
N GLY A 35 -9.25 9.16 -2.32
CA GLY A 35 -10.31 8.96 -1.30
C GLY A 35 -10.16 7.69 -0.47
N ILE A 36 -9.15 6.85 -0.76
CA ILE A 36 -8.82 5.66 0.01
C ILE A 36 -7.86 6.06 1.14
N PRO A 37 -8.15 5.69 2.41
CA PRO A 37 -7.21 5.88 3.51
C PRO A 37 -5.89 5.17 3.22
N MET A 38 -4.80 5.93 3.26
CA MET A 38 -3.46 5.42 3.02
C MET A 38 -2.56 5.73 4.20
N TYR A 39 -1.53 4.90 4.33
CA TYR A 39 -0.61 4.90 5.43
C TYR A 39 0.81 4.80 4.91
N THR A 40 1.75 5.41 5.61
CA THR A 40 3.17 5.34 5.25
C THR A 40 4.04 4.94 6.44
N ALA A 41 5.13 4.24 6.13
CA ALA A 41 6.17 3.85 7.07
C ALA A 41 7.52 3.77 6.34
N GLY A 42 8.62 3.72 7.08
CA GLY A 42 9.96 3.57 6.51
C GLY A 42 10.86 2.71 7.38
N ALA A 43 11.70 1.88 6.77
CA ALA A 43 12.67 1.04 7.47
C ALA A 43 13.89 0.73 6.59
N ARG A 44 15.09 0.92 7.16
CA ARG A 44 16.38 0.50 6.56
C ARG A 44 16.57 0.89 5.08
N GLY A 45 16.20 2.12 4.72
CA GLY A 45 16.34 2.67 3.37
C GLY A 45 15.19 2.34 2.41
N PHE A 46 14.18 1.60 2.86
CA PHE A 46 12.95 1.37 2.11
C PHE A 46 11.80 2.18 2.68
N GLN A 47 10.93 2.62 1.79
CA GLN A 47 9.65 3.26 2.07
C GLN A 47 8.52 2.27 1.83
N VAL A 48 7.50 2.37 2.67
CA VAL A 48 6.28 1.58 2.61
C VAL A 48 5.11 2.54 2.47
N ALA A 49 4.24 2.29 1.50
CA ALA A 49 2.91 2.85 1.46
C ALA A 49 1.91 1.70 1.56
N ALA A 50 0.78 1.91 2.23
CA ALA A 50 -0.22 0.88 2.44
C ALA A 50 -1.65 1.41 2.35
N PHE A 51 -2.56 0.56 1.90
CA PHE A 51 -4.00 0.76 2.06
C PHE A 51 -4.69 -0.57 2.38
N GLU A 52 -5.92 -0.47 2.87
CA GLU A 52 -6.72 -1.61 3.24
C GLU A 52 -7.90 -1.81 2.28
N SER A 53 -8.15 -3.06 1.89
CA SER A 53 -9.40 -3.51 1.27
C SER A 53 -10.15 -4.42 2.23
N ARG A 54 -11.37 -4.86 1.85
CA ARG A 54 -12.24 -5.65 2.75
C ARG A 54 -11.55 -6.88 3.34
N GLY A 55 -10.81 -7.63 2.51
CA GLY A 55 -10.16 -8.88 2.92
C GLY A 55 -8.64 -8.90 2.76
N PHE A 56 -8.03 -7.77 2.38
CA PHE A 56 -6.61 -7.72 2.09
C PHE A 56 -5.94 -6.45 2.61
N LEU A 57 -4.66 -6.60 2.97
CA LEU A 57 -3.74 -5.50 3.21
C LEU A 57 -2.84 -5.37 1.99
N VAL A 58 -2.72 -4.15 1.47
CA VAL A 58 -1.96 -3.88 0.24
C VAL A 58 -0.83 -2.93 0.56
N TYR A 59 0.38 -3.27 0.11
CA TYR A 59 1.59 -2.52 0.39
C TYR A 59 2.42 -2.34 -0.88
N THR A 60 3.05 -1.17 -1.02
CA THR A 60 4.24 -1.02 -1.86
C THR A 60 5.46 -0.86 -0.98
N VAL A 61 6.49 -1.67 -1.23
CA VAL A 61 7.81 -1.55 -0.60
C VAL A 61 8.81 -1.14 -1.67
N SER A 62 9.49 -0.02 -1.48
CA SER A 62 10.35 0.56 -2.51
C SER A 62 11.52 1.35 -1.92
N ASP A 63 12.61 1.48 -2.68
CA ASP A 63 13.71 2.42 -2.40
C ASP A 63 13.46 3.84 -2.96
N LEU A 64 12.29 4.07 -3.55
CA LEU A 64 11.77 5.39 -3.88
C LEU A 64 11.61 6.28 -2.65
N SER A 65 11.48 7.59 -2.88
CA SER A 65 11.07 8.52 -1.82
C SER A 65 9.68 8.17 -1.28
N GLN A 66 9.37 8.58 -0.05
CA GLN A 66 8.06 8.30 0.57
C GLN A 66 6.92 8.85 -0.29
N THR A 67 7.08 10.07 -0.81
CA THR A 67 6.10 10.73 -1.68
C THR A 67 5.91 9.98 -2.99
N ASP A 68 6.99 9.54 -3.64
CA ASP A 68 6.90 8.83 -4.92
C ASP A 68 6.28 7.44 -4.73
N ASN A 69 6.67 6.71 -3.68
CA ASN A 69 6.10 5.39 -3.39
C ASN A 69 4.61 5.48 -3.03
N LEU A 70 4.21 6.51 -2.28
CA LEU A 70 2.81 6.79 -2.01
C LEU A 70 2.05 7.14 -3.31
N GLY A 71 2.64 7.95 -4.19
CA GLY A 71 2.05 8.29 -5.48
C GLY A 71 1.80 7.06 -6.36
N VAL A 72 2.75 6.12 -6.38
CA VAL A 72 2.60 4.83 -7.07
C VAL A 72 1.43 4.04 -6.49
N LEU A 73 1.37 3.88 -5.16
CA LEU A 73 0.26 3.14 -4.55
C LEU A 73 -1.08 3.84 -4.80
N ALA A 74 -1.12 5.17 -4.72
CA ALA A 74 -2.32 5.96 -4.96
C ALA A 74 -2.86 5.79 -6.39
N ALA A 75 -1.98 5.68 -7.38
CA ALA A 75 -2.37 5.40 -8.76
C ALA A 75 -2.93 3.98 -8.95
N LEU A 76 -2.41 3.00 -8.19
CA LEU A 76 -2.85 1.60 -8.27
C LEU A 76 -4.12 1.32 -7.45
N ALA A 77 -4.36 2.09 -6.38
CA ALA A 77 -5.35 1.77 -5.37
C ALA A 77 -6.79 1.59 -5.89
N PRO A 78 -7.33 2.43 -6.80
CA PRO A 78 -8.69 2.24 -7.29
C PRO A 78 -8.90 0.91 -8.02
N SER A 79 -7.97 0.54 -8.90
CA SER A 79 -8.05 -0.71 -9.65
C SER A 79 -7.86 -1.93 -8.75
N LEU A 80 -6.89 -1.87 -7.83
CA LEU A 80 -6.64 -2.96 -6.89
C LEU A 80 -7.80 -3.15 -5.90
N GLN A 81 -8.35 -2.07 -5.35
CA GLN A 81 -9.48 -2.15 -4.42
C GLN A 81 -10.71 -2.75 -5.10
N ASN A 82 -11.02 -2.32 -6.32
CA ASN A 82 -12.12 -2.88 -7.11
C ASN A 82 -11.94 -4.38 -7.37
N PHE A 83 -10.75 -4.79 -7.81
CA PHE A 83 -10.44 -6.20 -8.06
C PHE A 83 -10.51 -7.04 -6.79
N LEU A 84 -9.87 -6.61 -5.70
CA LEU A 84 -9.78 -7.37 -4.46
C LEU A 84 -11.13 -7.49 -3.74
N ASN A 85 -12.01 -6.48 -3.86
CA ASN A 85 -13.36 -6.57 -3.31
C ASN A 85 -14.22 -7.66 -3.97
N GLN A 86 -13.92 -8.03 -5.22
CA GLN A 86 -14.61 -9.13 -5.92
C GLN A 86 -14.11 -10.52 -5.50
N MET A 87 -12.95 -10.60 -4.82
CA MET A 87 -12.35 -11.88 -4.41
C MET A 87 -12.84 -12.40 -3.05
N VAL A 88 -13.60 -11.59 -2.31
CA VAL A 88 -14.10 -11.94 -0.95
C VAL A 88 -15.60 -12.24 -1.00
N ALA A 89 -16.04 -12.94 -2.05
CA ALA A 89 -17.43 -13.38 -2.22
C ALA A 89 -17.88 -14.36 -1.13
#